data_AF-A0A931CPS8-F1
#
_entry.id   AF-A0A931CPS8-F1
#
_cell.length_a   1.000
_cell.length_b   1.000
_cell.length_c   1.000
_cell.angle_alpha   90.00
_cell.angle_beta   90.00
_cell.angle_gamma   90.00
#
_symmetry.space_group_name_H-M   'P 1'
#
loop_
_entity.id
_entity.type
_entity.pdbx_description
1 polymer ?
#
loop_
_entity_poly.entity_id
_entity_poly.type
_entity_poly.pdbx_seq_one_letter_code
_entity_poly.pdbx_strand_id
1 'polypeptide(L)'
;MSVGLVIVSHSVKLAAGVVELAAQMAPAVKIVAAGGTTDGAGETVLGTSLEKIMDALNAAESGEGVLVLTDLGSAVMTAESALEIIGSPATTLLADAPLVEGAVAAAVAAQSGGNLDTVRRAAEEAWQPSLSPDPDPDLEAEADPAAPAVSGVLPKNSSPAGTSGLDADEVTAELELINPMGLHARPAATLAGALGAMDVEIDINGVDGQSVMMLMTLGAGYGATLRVRATGTDAQQAVKLVRSEVESGFGEL
;
A
#
# COMPACT_ATOMS: atom_id res chain seq x y z
N MET A 1 14.22 -17.24 8.08
CA MET A 1 13.45 -17.77 6.94
C MET A 1 12.18 -16.95 6.89
N SER A 2 11.67 -16.64 5.71
CA SER A 2 10.46 -15.80 5.51
C SER A 2 9.64 -16.38 4.38
N VAL A 3 8.37 -16.00 4.29
CA VAL A 3 7.55 -16.32 3.11
C VAL A 3 8.25 -15.79 1.86
N GLY A 4 8.41 -16.64 0.84
CA GLY A 4 8.92 -16.26 -0.47
C GLY A 4 7.80 -15.69 -1.34
N LEU A 5 8.15 -14.89 -2.35
CA LEU A 5 7.19 -14.33 -3.29
C LEU A 5 7.53 -14.74 -4.73
N VAL A 6 6.50 -15.06 -5.52
CA VAL A 6 6.60 -15.25 -6.96
C VAL A 6 5.70 -14.26 -7.69
N ILE A 7 6.30 -13.47 -8.57
CA ILE A 7 5.63 -12.46 -9.39
C ILE A 7 5.42 -13.03 -10.79
N VAL A 8 4.18 -13.39 -11.10
CA VAL A 8 3.79 -13.94 -12.40
C VAL A 8 3.20 -12.84 -13.26
N SER A 9 3.71 -12.69 -14.47
CA SER A 9 3.16 -11.72 -15.42
C SER A 9 3.31 -12.20 -16.86
N HIS A 10 2.44 -11.71 -17.73
CA HIS A 10 2.60 -11.82 -19.17
C HIS A 10 3.89 -11.17 -19.66
N SER A 11 4.42 -10.17 -18.95
CA SER A 11 5.60 -9.40 -19.35
C SER A 11 6.79 -9.72 -18.46
N VAL A 12 7.91 -10.13 -19.07
CA VAL A 12 9.20 -10.24 -18.38
C VAL A 12 9.58 -8.93 -17.70
N LYS A 13 9.37 -7.81 -18.39
CA LYS A 13 9.75 -6.49 -17.88
C LYS A 13 8.89 -6.08 -16.68
N LEU A 14 7.59 -6.38 -16.72
CA LEU A 14 6.69 -6.07 -15.62
C LEU A 14 7.02 -6.91 -14.38
N ALA A 15 7.15 -8.24 -14.53
CA ALA A 15 7.53 -9.10 -13.43
C ALA A 15 8.86 -8.68 -12.80
N ALA A 16 9.89 -8.42 -13.63
CA ALA A 16 11.19 -7.96 -13.14
C ALA A 16 11.12 -6.60 -12.44
N GLY A 17 10.37 -5.63 -12.98
CA GLY A 17 10.21 -4.32 -12.37
C GLY A 17 9.46 -4.36 -11.02
N VAL A 18 8.46 -5.23 -10.88
CA VAL A 18 7.77 -5.44 -9.60
C VAL A 18 8.70 -6.09 -8.57
N VAL A 19 9.51 -7.08 -8.98
CA VAL A 19 10.54 -7.66 -8.11
C VAL A 19 11.54 -6.59 -7.67
N GLU A 20 12.02 -5.76 -8.59
CA GLU A 20 12.95 -4.67 -8.29
C GLU A 20 12.36 -3.70 -7.25
N LEU A 21 11.12 -3.26 -7.44
CA LEU A 21 10.44 -2.36 -6.52
C LEU A 21 10.25 -2.99 -5.13
N ALA A 22 9.70 -4.21 -5.07
CA ALA A 22 9.44 -4.90 -3.81
C ALA A 22 10.73 -5.22 -3.05
N ALA A 23 11.82 -5.56 -3.75
CA ALA A 23 13.12 -5.85 -3.13
C ALA A 23 13.78 -4.61 -2.49
N GLN A 24 13.50 -3.39 -2.96
CA GLN A 24 13.93 -2.16 -2.29
C GLN A 24 13.29 -2.01 -0.90
N MET A 25 12.03 -2.45 -0.77
CA MET A 25 11.27 -2.36 0.47
C MET A 25 11.59 -3.52 1.42
N ALA A 26 11.91 -4.70 0.88
CA ALA A 26 12.08 -5.94 1.62
C ALA A 26 13.35 -6.71 1.19
N PRO A 27 14.56 -6.20 1.49
CA PRO A 27 15.82 -6.73 0.97
C PRO A 27 16.17 -8.13 1.48
N ALA A 28 15.55 -8.61 2.57
CA ALA A 28 15.79 -9.96 3.10
C ALA A 28 14.82 -11.02 2.56
N VAL A 29 13.80 -10.61 1.80
CA VAL A 29 12.76 -11.51 1.28
C VAL A 29 13.17 -12.02 -0.09
N LYS A 30 13.03 -13.34 -0.33
CA LYS A 30 13.22 -13.92 -1.66
C LYS A 30 12.01 -13.61 -2.54
N ILE A 31 12.22 -12.84 -3.59
CA ILE A 31 11.19 -12.47 -4.56
C ILE A 31 11.67 -12.88 -5.95
N VAL A 32 10.90 -13.71 -6.65
CA VAL A 32 11.30 -14.33 -7.92
C VAL A 32 10.30 -13.97 -9.03
N ALA A 33 10.81 -13.56 -10.19
CA ALA A 33 9.99 -13.22 -11.35
C ALA A 33 9.72 -14.45 -12.24
N ALA A 34 8.47 -14.63 -12.63
CA ALA A 34 8.01 -15.58 -13.64
C ALA A 34 7.23 -14.84 -14.73
N GLY A 35 7.97 -14.13 -15.59
CA GLY A 35 7.42 -13.31 -16.65
C GLY A 35 7.57 -13.91 -18.05
N GLY A 36 6.58 -13.68 -18.92
CA GLY A 36 6.67 -13.95 -20.35
C GLY A 36 6.70 -15.43 -20.74
N THR A 37 6.54 -15.69 -22.03
CA THR A 37 6.72 -17.03 -22.62
C THR A 37 7.70 -16.98 -23.78
N THR A 38 7.98 -18.13 -24.36
CA THR A 38 8.85 -18.27 -25.52
C THR A 38 8.00 -18.70 -26.71
N ASP A 39 8.17 -18.07 -27.87
CA ASP A 39 7.51 -18.51 -29.09
C ASP A 39 8.20 -19.74 -29.73
N GLY A 40 7.66 -20.22 -30.86
CA GLY A 40 8.24 -21.36 -31.57
C GLY A 40 9.64 -21.12 -32.16
N ALA A 41 10.10 -19.86 -32.21
CA ALA A 41 11.42 -19.48 -32.67
C ALA A 41 12.43 -19.30 -31.52
N GLY A 42 11.98 -19.39 -30.26
CA GLY A 42 12.84 -19.19 -29.10
C GLY A 42 12.86 -17.74 -28.58
N GLU A 43 12.06 -16.84 -29.15
CA GLU A 43 12.02 -15.44 -28.74
C GLU A 43 11.09 -15.23 -27.54
N THR A 44 11.50 -14.35 -26.63
CA THR A 44 10.67 -13.98 -25.47
C THR A 44 9.55 -13.06 -25.92
N VAL A 45 8.31 -13.49 -25.68
CA VAL A 45 7.09 -12.77 -26.03
C VAL A 45 6.18 -12.62 -24.80
N LEU A 46 5.14 -11.80 -24.93
CA LEU A 46 4.12 -11.70 -23.89
C LEU A 46 3.37 -13.02 -23.75
N GLY A 47 3.16 -13.47 -22.52
CA GLY A 47 2.46 -14.70 -22.20
C GLY A 47 2.91 -15.28 -20.87
N THR A 48 2.31 -16.39 -20.48
CA THR A 48 2.61 -17.06 -19.21
C THR A 48 3.15 -18.45 -19.48
N SER A 49 4.20 -18.86 -18.76
CA SER A 49 4.85 -20.16 -18.91
C SER A 49 4.75 -20.95 -17.62
N LEU A 50 4.14 -22.13 -17.70
CA LEU A 50 4.03 -23.06 -16.57
C LEU A 50 5.40 -23.43 -16.01
N GLU A 51 6.36 -23.74 -16.89
CA GLU A 51 7.73 -24.12 -16.51
C GLU A 51 8.41 -23.01 -15.70
N LYS A 52 8.33 -21.76 -16.17
CA LYS A 52 8.91 -20.62 -15.45
C LYS A 52 8.27 -20.40 -14.07
N ILE A 53 6.96 -20.62 -13.94
CA ILE A 53 6.27 -20.52 -12.65
C ILE A 53 6.79 -21.61 -11.71
N MET A 54 6.89 -22.86 -12.17
CA MET A 54 7.40 -23.96 -11.36
C MET A 54 8.85 -23.73 -10.91
N ASP A 55 9.71 -23.25 -11.80
CA ASP A 55 11.09 -22.88 -11.48
C ASP A 55 11.15 -21.75 -10.44
N ALA A 56 10.30 -20.73 -10.59
CA ALA A 56 10.22 -19.61 -9.67
C ALA A 56 9.72 -20.03 -8.27
N LEU A 57 8.72 -20.91 -8.20
CA LEU A 57 8.21 -21.46 -6.94
C LEU A 57 9.32 -22.21 -6.18
N ASN A 58 10.07 -23.07 -6.87
CA ASN A 58 11.20 -23.78 -6.28
C ASN A 58 12.31 -22.83 -5.80
N ALA A 59 12.58 -21.76 -6.54
CA ALA A 59 13.60 -20.77 -6.18
C ALA A 59 13.19 -19.88 -5.00
N ALA A 60 11.90 -19.55 -4.90
CA ALA A 60 11.34 -18.70 -3.84
C ALA A 60 11.21 -19.43 -2.49
N GLU A 61 11.08 -20.77 -2.51
CA GLU A 61 10.93 -21.57 -1.30
C GLU A 61 12.09 -21.35 -0.30
N SER A 62 11.72 -21.19 0.97
CA SER A 62 12.66 -20.92 2.05
C SER A 62 12.31 -21.60 3.38
N GLY A 63 11.24 -22.41 3.43
CA GLY A 63 10.76 -23.16 4.59
C GLY A 63 9.46 -22.63 5.19
N GLU A 64 9.08 -21.39 4.88
CA GLU A 64 7.87 -20.71 5.42
C GLU A 64 6.74 -20.61 4.38
N GLY A 65 6.93 -21.24 3.21
CA GLY A 65 5.98 -21.20 2.09
C GLY A 65 6.19 -20.04 1.11
N VAL A 66 5.35 -20.00 0.08
CA VAL A 66 5.47 -19.10 -1.06
C VAL A 66 4.11 -18.47 -1.40
N LEU A 67 4.08 -17.14 -1.54
CA LEU A 67 2.92 -16.41 -2.05
C LEU A 67 3.13 -16.08 -3.53
N VAL A 68 2.13 -16.38 -4.35
CA VAL A 68 2.10 -16.04 -5.78
C VAL A 68 1.20 -14.83 -6.01
N LEU A 69 1.66 -13.88 -6.82
CA LEU A 69 0.85 -12.78 -7.34
C LEU A 69 0.88 -12.78 -8.86
N THR A 70 -0.24 -12.44 -9.48
CA THR A 70 -0.43 -12.47 -10.94
C THR A 70 -0.98 -11.15 -11.47
N ASP A 71 -0.79 -10.85 -12.76
CA ASP A 71 -1.40 -9.68 -13.40
C ASP A 71 -2.85 -9.90 -13.86
N LEU A 72 -3.05 -10.73 -14.89
CA LEU A 72 -4.31 -10.88 -15.61
C LEU A 72 -4.79 -12.34 -15.54
N GLY A 73 -6.07 -12.56 -15.82
CA GLY A 73 -6.75 -13.84 -15.60
C GLY A 73 -6.09 -15.08 -16.23
N SER A 74 -5.45 -15.00 -17.39
CA SER A 74 -4.72 -16.15 -17.96
C SER A 74 -3.46 -16.52 -17.18
N ALA A 75 -2.83 -15.55 -16.50
CA ALA A 75 -1.73 -15.83 -15.59
C ALA A 75 -2.23 -16.54 -14.32
N VAL A 76 -3.40 -16.14 -13.79
CA VAL A 76 -4.09 -16.82 -12.67
C VAL A 76 -4.29 -18.31 -12.99
N MET A 77 -4.94 -18.63 -14.11
CA MET A 77 -5.21 -20.03 -14.49
C MET A 77 -3.93 -20.88 -14.63
N THR A 78 -2.86 -20.28 -15.17
CA THR A 78 -1.57 -20.97 -15.32
C THR A 78 -0.89 -21.18 -13.96
N ALA A 79 -0.98 -20.20 -13.05
CA ALA A 79 -0.48 -20.32 -11.70
C ALA A 79 -1.25 -21.38 -10.90
N GLU A 80 -2.57 -21.41 -10.97
CA GLU A 80 -3.41 -22.45 -10.35
C GLU A 80 -3.00 -23.84 -10.84
N SER A 81 -2.81 -24.01 -12.15
CA SER A 81 -2.32 -25.26 -12.73
C SER A 81 -0.95 -25.67 -12.16
N ALA A 82 -0.04 -24.71 -11.96
CA ALA A 82 1.27 -24.98 -11.34
C ALA A 82 1.14 -25.44 -9.88
N LEU A 83 0.25 -24.79 -9.11
CA LEU A 83 -0.03 -25.12 -7.71
C LEU A 83 -0.65 -26.53 -7.59
N GLU A 84 -1.55 -26.89 -8.48
CA GLU A 84 -2.13 -28.24 -8.55
C GLU A 84 -1.07 -29.32 -8.79
N ILE A 85 -0.11 -29.07 -9.70
CA ILE A 85 0.97 -30.01 -10.02
C ILE A 85 1.91 -30.22 -8.83
N ILE A 86 2.22 -29.17 -8.08
CA ILE A 86 3.10 -29.25 -6.90
C ILE A 86 2.38 -29.93 -5.72
N GLY A 87 1.05 -29.95 -5.71
CA GLY A 87 0.24 -30.73 -4.78
C GLY A 87 0.35 -30.31 -3.32
N SER A 88 0.87 -29.10 -3.04
CA SER A 88 1.15 -28.60 -1.69
C SER A 88 0.42 -27.28 -1.38
N PRO A 89 -0.94 -27.29 -1.29
CA PRO A 89 -1.73 -26.08 -1.03
C PRO A 89 -1.51 -25.48 0.37
N ALA A 90 -0.88 -26.22 1.30
CA ALA A 90 -0.58 -25.71 2.64
C ALA A 90 0.66 -24.79 2.69
N THR A 91 1.52 -24.84 1.67
CA THR A 91 2.79 -24.09 1.63
C THR A 91 2.84 -23.09 0.49
N THR A 92 1.90 -23.14 -0.46
CA THR A 92 1.87 -22.23 -1.61
C THR A 92 0.47 -21.70 -1.80
N LEU A 93 0.32 -20.37 -1.82
CA LEU A 93 -0.96 -19.68 -2.00
C LEU A 93 -0.90 -18.70 -3.17
N LEU A 94 -2.04 -18.50 -3.82
CA LEU A 94 -2.25 -17.43 -4.80
C LEU A 94 -3.04 -16.31 -4.12
N ALA A 95 -2.56 -15.06 -4.22
CA ALA A 95 -3.26 -13.88 -3.70
C ALA A 95 -4.18 -13.26 -4.75
N ASP A 96 -5.39 -12.89 -4.35
CA ASP A 96 -6.28 -12.05 -5.16
C ASP A 96 -6.00 -10.57 -4.91
N ALA A 97 -4.96 -10.05 -5.56
CA ALA A 97 -4.43 -8.71 -5.29
C ALA A 97 -3.93 -8.03 -6.57
N PRO A 98 -3.96 -6.68 -6.65
CA PRO A 98 -3.25 -5.96 -7.69
C PRO A 98 -1.77 -6.27 -7.67
N LEU A 99 -1.19 -6.54 -8.85
CA LEU A 99 0.15 -7.11 -8.95
C LEU A 99 1.23 -6.24 -8.26
N VAL A 100 1.19 -4.93 -8.44
CA VAL A 100 2.27 -4.05 -7.95
C VAL A 100 2.09 -3.76 -6.47
N GLU A 101 0.94 -3.22 -6.09
CA GLU A 101 0.58 -2.82 -4.73
C GLU A 101 0.60 -4.02 -3.79
N GLY A 102 -0.03 -5.13 -4.22
CA GLY A 102 -0.07 -6.38 -3.47
C GLY A 102 1.32 -6.97 -3.25
N ALA A 103 2.20 -6.92 -4.25
CA ALA A 103 3.56 -7.46 -4.12
C ALA A 103 4.39 -6.67 -3.11
N VAL A 104 4.26 -5.34 -3.10
CA VAL A 104 4.96 -4.48 -2.13
C VAL A 104 4.43 -4.74 -0.71
N ALA A 105 3.10 -4.78 -0.53
CA ALA A 105 2.49 -5.03 0.77
C ALA A 105 2.85 -6.41 1.33
N ALA A 106 2.78 -7.47 0.50
CA ALA A 106 3.21 -8.81 0.90
C ALA A 106 4.70 -8.87 1.23
N ALA A 107 5.56 -8.20 0.45
CA ALA A 107 7.00 -8.20 0.70
C ALA A 107 7.33 -7.55 2.06
N VAL A 108 6.67 -6.44 2.41
CA VAL A 108 6.82 -5.78 3.72
C VAL A 108 6.32 -6.67 4.86
N ALA A 109 5.16 -7.32 4.68
CA ALA A 109 4.62 -8.25 5.68
C ALA A 109 5.55 -9.46 5.91
N ALA A 110 6.10 -10.03 4.83
CA ALA A 110 7.03 -11.15 4.90
C ALA A 110 8.36 -10.75 5.56
N GLN A 111 8.89 -9.57 5.23
CA GLN A 111 10.10 -9.00 5.82
C GLN A 111 9.96 -8.81 7.34
N SER A 112 8.75 -8.50 7.79
CA SER A 112 8.40 -8.30 9.20
C SER A 112 8.16 -9.62 9.95
N GLY A 113 8.28 -10.77 9.28
CA GLY A 113 8.10 -12.10 9.88
C GLY A 113 6.66 -12.60 9.89
N GLY A 114 5.77 -12.04 9.06
CA GLY A 114 4.42 -12.55 8.89
C GLY A 114 4.41 -13.97 8.32
N ASN A 115 3.47 -14.79 8.81
CA ASN A 115 3.22 -16.12 8.23
C ASN A 115 2.48 -16.02 6.88
N LEU A 116 2.40 -17.13 6.14
CA LEU A 116 1.85 -17.17 4.78
C LEU A 116 0.44 -16.57 4.66
N ASP A 117 -0.46 -16.83 5.61
CA ASP A 117 -1.81 -16.24 5.60
C ASP A 117 -1.81 -14.72 5.87
N THR A 118 -0.95 -14.26 6.77
CA THR A 118 -0.79 -12.82 7.07
C THR A 118 -0.24 -12.08 5.86
N VAL A 119 0.74 -12.69 5.17
CA VAL A 119 1.35 -12.13 3.95
C VAL A 119 0.34 -12.10 2.80
N ARG A 120 -0.47 -13.16 2.62
CA ARG A 120 -1.58 -13.17 1.64
C ARG A 120 -2.55 -12.03 1.91
N ARG A 121 -3.03 -11.91 3.15
CA ARG A 121 -4.01 -10.89 3.53
C ARG A 121 -3.48 -9.47 3.27
N ALA A 122 -2.22 -9.21 3.60
CA ALA A 122 -1.59 -7.92 3.33
C ALA A 122 -1.58 -7.57 1.82
N ALA A 123 -1.37 -8.56 0.95
CA ALA A 123 -1.50 -8.35 -0.49
C ALA A 123 -2.94 -8.07 -0.92
N GLU A 124 -3.91 -8.86 -0.45
CA GLU A 124 -5.33 -8.74 -0.85
C GLU A 124 -5.96 -7.43 -0.37
N GLU A 125 -5.54 -6.94 0.81
CA GLU A 125 -5.95 -5.65 1.35
C GLU A 125 -5.21 -4.47 0.69
N ALA A 126 -4.28 -4.73 -0.25
CA ALA A 126 -3.45 -3.70 -0.87
C ALA A 126 -4.25 -2.66 -1.68
N TRP A 127 -5.47 -3.00 -2.04
CA TRP A 127 -6.38 -2.11 -2.74
C TRP A 127 -7.79 -2.28 -2.23
N GLN A 128 -8.25 -1.30 -1.46
CA GLN A 128 -9.67 -1.06 -1.28
C GLN A 128 -10.08 -0.04 -2.33
N PRO A 129 -11.05 -0.33 -3.23
CA PRO A 129 -11.63 0.73 -4.03
C PRO A 129 -12.13 1.78 -3.06
N SER A 130 -11.77 3.05 -3.26
CA SER A 130 -12.32 4.12 -2.45
C SER A 130 -13.84 3.98 -2.54
N LEU A 131 -14.48 3.52 -1.46
CA LEU A 131 -15.78 4.05 -1.12
C LEU A 131 -15.50 5.54 -1.05
N SER A 132 -15.94 6.26 -2.08
CA SER A 132 -15.82 7.70 -2.12
C SER A 132 -16.21 8.19 -0.73
N PRO A 133 -15.41 9.04 -0.06
CA PRO A 133 -15.97 9.81 1.04
C PRO A 133 -17.24 10.44 0.47
N ASP A 134 -18.36 10.29 1.19
CA ASP A 134 -19.65 10.86 0.78
C ASP A 134 -19.39 12.25 0.17
N PRO A 135 -19.91 12.55 -1.04
CA PRO A 135 -19.68 13.84 -1.63
C PRO A 135 -20.08 14.90 -0.61
N ASP A 136 -19.12 15.77 -0.28
CA ASP A 136 -19.34 16.93 0.58
C ASP A 136 -20.70 17.53 0.21
N PRO A 137 -21.68 17.60 1.14
CA PRO A 137 -23.02 18.08 0.81
C PRO A 137 -23.03 19.55 0.36
N ASP A 138 -21.89 20.24 0.49
CA ASP A 138 -21.64 21.62 0.11
C ASP A 138 -20.86 21.80 -1.21
N LEU A 139 -20.45 20.72 -1.89
CA LEU A 139 -19.89 20.79 -3.24
C LEU A 139 -21.00 20.73 -4.28
N GLU A 140 -21.65 21.88 -4.50
CA GLU A 140 -22.50 22.09 -5.67
C GLU A 140 -21.69 21.78 -6.95
N ALA A 141 -22.25 20.91 -7.78
CA ALA A 141 -21.68 20.48 -9.04
C ALA A 141 -21.56 21.66 -10.02
N GLU A 142 -20.43 22.37 -9.99
CA GLU A 142 -20.04 23.28 -11.06
C GLU A 142 -19.42 22.47 -12.21
N ALA A 143 -20.28 22.00 -13.12
CA ALA A 143 -19.86 21.55 -14.43
C ALA A 143 -19.47 22.77 -15.27
N ASP A 144 -18.18 22.95 -15.58
CA ASP A 144 -17.76 23.99 -16.53
C ASP A 144 -17.06 23.39 -17.77
N PRO A 145 -17.70 23.44 -18.96
CA PRO A 145 -17.05 23.14 -20.22
C PRO A 145 -16.34 24.40 -20.75
N ALA A 146 -15.01 24.35 -20.74
CA ALA A 146 -14.08 25.24 -21.45
C ALA A 146 -13.74 26.61 -20.80
N ALA A 147 -12.53 26.67 -20.23
CA ALA A 147 -11.74 27.89 -19.93
C ALA A 147 -11.48 28.74 -21.22
N PRO A 148 -11.12 30.07 -21.17
CA PRO A 148 -10.17 30.66 -20.19
C PRO A 148 -10.28 32.17 -19.78
N ALA A 149 -9.56 32.51 -18.68
CA ALA A 149 -8.91 33.78 -18.26
C ALA A 149 -9.79 35.04 -17.99
N VAL A 150 -9.61 35.94 -17.00
CA VAL A 150 -8.44 36.61 -16.39
C VAL A 150 -8.85 37.38 -15.09
N SER A 151 -7.87 37.55 -14.17
CA SER A 151 -7.58 38.73 -13.32
C SER A 151 -8.59 39.31 -12.31
N GLY A 152 -8.25 39.21 -11.01
CA GLY A 152 -8.11 40.40 -10.14
C GLY A 152 -8.90 40.47 -8.83
N VAL A 153 -8.17 40.85 -7.76
CA VAL A 153 -8.60 41.59 -6.55
C VAL A 153 -8.99 40.77 -5.29
N LEU A 154 -8.09 40.82 -4.29
CA LEU A 154 -8.33 40.65 -2.83
C LEU A 154 -8.94 41.94 -2.22
N PRO A 155 -9.39 42.04 -0.94
CA PRO A 155 -9.74 41.05 0.10
C PRO A 155 -11.12 41.32 0.79
N LYS A 156 -11.56 40.51 1.77
CA LYS A 156 -12.06 40.96 3.10
C LYS A 156 -12.59 39.85 4.02
N ASN A 157 -12.10 39.92 5.27
CA ASN A 157 -12.53 39.32 6.53
C ASN A 157 -14.04 38.96 6.65
N SER A 158 -14.35 37.89 7.39
CA SER A 158 -14.78 37.96 8.82
C SER A 158 -15.23 36.58 9.32
N SER A 159 -14.71 36.24 10.49
CA SER A 159 -14.93 35.09 11.38
C SER A 159 -16.41 34.97 11.89
N PRO A 160 -16.75 34.11 12.87
CA PRO A 160 -16.86 32.64 12.88
C PRO A 160 -18.25 32.15 13.36
N ALA A 161 -18.71 30.96 12.95
CA ALA A 161 -19.79 30.18 13.60
C ALA A 161 -19.96 28.87 12.82
N GLY A 162 -20.12 27.67 13.37
CA GLY A 162 -20.28 27.24 14.74
C GLY A 162 -20.82 25.80 14.71
N THR A 163 -20.09 24.90 15.37
CA THR A 163 -20.53 23.73 16.16
C THR A 163 -21.50 22.71 15.55
N SER A 164 -21.15 21.41 15.64
CA SER A 164 -21.93 20.38 16.35
C SER A 164 -21.13 19.08 16.53
N GLY A 165 -20.99 18.60 17.78
CA GLY A 165 -20.48 17.27 18.12
C GLY A 165 -19.10 17.28 18.79
N LEU A 166 -19.03 17.56 20.09
CA LEU A 166 -17.83 17.27 20.89
C LEU A 166 -17.99 15.86 21.45
N ASP A 167 -17.38 14.88 20.79
CA ASP A 167 -17.13 13.57 21.38
C ASP A 167 -16.05 13.74 22.47
N ALA A 168 -16.39 13.41 23.71
CA ALA A 168 -15.60 13.74 24.89
C ALA A 168 -14.23 13.02 24.98
N ASP A 169 -13.94 12.12 24.04
CA ASP A 169 -12.72 11.30 23.97
C ASP A 169 -11.93 11.50 22.66
N GLU A 170 -12.24 12.53 21.87
CA GLU A 170 -11.50 12.86 20.65
C GLU A 170 -10.27 13.74 20.96
N VAL A 171 -9.09 13.29 20.51
CA VAL A 171 -7.83 14.04 20.60
C VAL A 171 -7.43 14.50 19.20
N THR A 172 -7.15 15.80 19.06
CA THR A 172 -6.81 16.39 17.76
C THR A 172 -5.47 17.12 17.78
N ALA A 173 -4.79 17.17 16.63
CA ALA A 173 -3.55 17.92 16.44
C ALA A 173 -3.39 18.39 14.98
N GLU A 174 -2.74 19.55 14.81
CA GLU A 174 -2.22 19.99 13.51
C GLU A 174 -0.68 19.98 13.57
N LEU A 175 -0.04 19.37 12.56
CA LEU A 175 1.40 19.16 12.49
C LEU A 175 1.92 19.55 11.10
N GLU A 176 3.07 20.21 11.01
CA GLU A 176 3.71 20.54 9.74
C GLU A 176 4.73 19.46 9.37
N LEU A 177 4.63 18.91 8.16
CA LEU A 177 5.57 17.94 7.61
C LEU A 177 6.92 18.59 7.29
N ILE A 178 7.93 18.32 8.10
CA ILE A 178 9.29 18.86 7.92
C ILE A 178 10.20 17.97 7.06
N ASN A 179 9.79 16.72 6.76
CA ASN A 179 10.57 15.82 5.92
C ASN A 179 10.49 16.27 4.44
N PRO A 180 11.63 16.56 3.76
CA PRO A 180 11.68 16.98 2.35
C PRO A 180 11.03 15.99 1.38
N MET A 181 11.07 14.69 1.68
CA MET A 181 10.49 13.63 0.87
C MET A 181 8.98 13.43 1.13
N GLY A 182 8.42 14.13 2.12
CA GLY A 182 7.02 14.01 2.51
C GLY A 182 6.68 12.68 3.18
N LEU A 183 5.38 12.37 3.25
CA LEU A 183 4.86 11.12 3.82
C LEU A 183 4.84 10.01 2.75
N HIS A 184 6.02 9.54 2.33
CA HIS A 184 6.15 8.44 1.36
C HIS A 184 6.08 7.05 2.03
N ALA A 185 6.29 5.99 1.24
CA ALA A 185 6.08 4.61 1.64
C ALA A 185 6.76 4.19 2.96
N ARG A 186 7.99 4.66 3.23
CA ARG A 186 8.74 4.27 4.42
C ARG A 186 8.22 4.96 5.70
N PRO A 187 8.13 6.30 5.78
CA PRO A 187 7.43 7.00 6.85
C PRO A 187 6.00 6.49 7.10
N ALA A 188 5.24 6.26 6.03
CA ALA A 188 3.88 5.72 6.12
C ALA A 188 3.87 4.33 6.75
N ALA A 189 4.79 3.43 6.36
CA ALA A 189 4.89 2.09 6.92
C ALA A 189 5.27 2.09 8.40
N THR A 190 6.24 2.92 8.79
CA THR A 190 6.66 3.08 10.19
C THR A 190 5.50 3.60 11.04
N LEU A 191 4.80 4.64 10.56
CA LEU A 191 3.72 5.27 11.29
C LEU A 191 2.52 4.33 11.47
N ALA A 192 2.03 3.75 10.37
CA ALA A 192 0.90 2.83 10.39
C ALA A 192 1.20 1.55 11.18
N GLY A 193 2.42 1.01 11.10
CA GLY A 193 2.81 -0.15 11.91
C GLY A 193 2.82 0.14 13.41
N ALA A 194 3.26 1.33 13.82
CA ALA A 194 3.23 1.74 15.22
C ALA A 194 1.80 2.00 15.73
N LEU A 195 0.95 2.61 14.90
CA LEU A 195 -0.46 2.88 15.24
C LEU A 195 -1.32 1.62 15.22
N GLY A 196 -1.06 0.67 14.32
CA GLY A 196 -1.80 -0.60 14.22
C GLY A 196 -1.63 -1.52 15.43
N ALA A 197 -0.68 -1.23 16.32
CA ALA A 197 -0.48 -1.94 17.58
C ALA A 197 -1.27 -1.33 18.76
N MET A 198 -2.02 -0.23 18.54
CA MET A 198 -2.76 0.50 19.57
C MET A 198 -4.28 0.30 19.44
N ASP A 199 -5.00 0.46 20.54
CA ASP A 199 -6.47 0.47 20.55
C ASP A 199 -6.98 1.91 20.29
N VAL A 200 -6.90 2.31 19.03
CA VAL A 200 -7.20 3.66 18.55
C VAL A 200 -7.82 3.63 17.17
N GLU A 201 -8.81 4.47 16.93
CA GLU A 201 -9.27 4.86 15.59
C GLU A 201 -8.65 6.23 15.28
N ILE A 202 -7.86 6.32 14.22
CA ILE A 202 -7.07 7.52 13.92
C ILE A 202 -7.21 7.93 12.45
N ASP A 203 -7.67 9.17 12.26
CA ASP A 203 -7.81 9.85 10.98
C ASP A 203 -6.67 10.85 10.79
N ILE A 204 -6.02 10.81 9.63
CA ILE A 204 -5.00 11.77 9.21
C ILE A 204 -5.44 12.35 7.87
N ASN A 205 -5.86 13.61 7.85
CA ASN A 205 -6.35 14.29 6.64
C ASN A 205 -7.46 13.54 5.89
N GLY A 206 -8.37 12.86 6.60
CA GLY A 206 -9.49 12.13 5.98
C GLY A 206 -9.18 10.68 5.61
N VAL A 207 -8.02 10.15 5.99
CA VAL A 207 -7.68 8.75 5.76
C VAL A 207 -7.26 8.04 7.05
N ASP A 208 -7.46 6.72 7.08
CA ASP A 208 -7.04 5.87 8.19
C ASP A 208 -5.51 5.89 8.37
N GLY A 209 -5.06 6.36 9.54
CA GLY A 209 -3.66 6.44 9.93
C GLY A 209 -3.01 5.09 10.25
N GLN A 210 -3.79 4.02 10.43
CA GLN A 210 -3.28 2.65 10.58
C GLN A 210 -3.03 1.96 9.22
N SER A 211 -3.42 2.59 8.11
CA SER A 211 -3.22 2.06 6.77
C SER A 211 -2.04 2.73 6.06
N VAL A 212 -0.95 1.96 5.88
CA VAL A 212 0.25 2.38 5.15
C VAL A 212 -0.10 3.01 3.81
N MET A 213 -1.00 2.37 3.08
CA MET A 213 -1.30 2.74 1.70
C MET A 213 -2.17 3.98 1.64
N MET A 214 -3.16 4.11 2.52
CA MET A 214 -3.99 5.30 2.59
C MET A 214 -3.15 6.53 2.95
N LEU A 215 -2.17 6.38 3.85
CA LEU A 215 -1.22 7.44 4.14
C LEU A 215 -0.36 7.83 2.93
N MET A 216 -0.01 6.88 2.07
CA MET A 216 0.72 7.16 0.83
C MET A 216 -0.13 7.90 -0.21
N THR A 217 -1.46 7.69 -0.25
CA THR A 217 -2.34 8.38 -1.22
C THR A 217 -2.59 9.84 -0.87
N LEU A 218 -2.32 10.26 0.38
CA LEU A 218 -2.41 11.66 0.79
C LEU A 218 -1.54 12.59 -0.06
N GLY A 219 -0.43 12.09 -0.61
CA GLY A 219 0.53 12.91 -1.37
C GLY A 219 1.10 14.07 -0.56
N ALA A 220 1.12 13.95 0.77
CA ALA A 220 1.51 15.02 1.68
C ALA A 220 3.03 15.29 1.58
N GLY A 221 3.38 16.37 0.89
CA GLY A 221 4.76 16.81 0.70
C GLY A 221 5.30 17.66 1.84
N TYR A 222 6.56 18.11 1.70
CA TYR A 222 7.20 19.06 2.61
C TYR A 222 6.33 20.32 2.80
N GLY A 223 6.18 20.75 4.06
CA GLY A 223 5.37 21.89 4.46
C GLY A 223 3.86 21.63 4.47
N ALA A 224 3.39 20.42 4.13
CA ALA A 224 1.97 20.08 4.25
C ALA A 224 1.54 20.01 5.71
N THR A 225 0.32 20.45 6.00
CA THR A 225 -0.28 20.32 7.32
C THR A 225 -1.02 18.99 7.44
N LEU A 226 -0.64 18.17 8.42
CA LEU A 226 -1.34 16.97 8.84
C LEU A 226 -2.31 17.32 9.97
N ARG A 227 -3.60 17.14 9.73
CA ARG A 227 -4.68 17.17 10.72
C ARG A 227 -4.94 15.76 11.19
N VAL A 228 -4.64 15.52 12.46
CA VAL A 228 -4.78 14.23 13.11
C VAL A 228 -5.98 14.29 14.03
N ARG A 229 -6.86 13.31 13.96
CA ARG A 229 -7.97 13.07 14.88
C ARG A 229 -7.89 11.64 15.36
N ALA A 230 -7.95 11.43 16.66
CA ALA A 230 -7.87 10.10 17.25
C ALA A 230 -8.94 9.92 18.33
N THR A 231 -9.59 8.77 18.34
CA THR A 231 -10.56 8.34 19.35
C THR A 231 -10.17 6.94 19.85
N GLY A 232 -10.61 6.58 21.05
CA GLY A 232 -10.27 5.29 21.67
C GLY A 232 -9.33 5.42 22.87
N THR A 233 -9.01 4.29 23.49
CA THR A 233 -8.31 4.26 24.78
C THR A 233 -6.87 4.78 24.68
N ASP A 234 -6.24 4.61 23.52
CA ASP A 234 -4.86 5.05 23.26
C ASP A 234 -4.77 6.38 22.49
N ALA A 235 -5.87 7.13 22.29
CA ALA A 235 -5.91 8.32 21.43
C ALA A 235 -4.82 9.37 21.75
N GLN A 236 -4.59 9.66 23.04
CA GLN A 236 -3.57 10.61 23.48
C GLN A 236 -2.15 10.14 23.16
N GLN A 237 -1.90 8.84 23.30
CA GLN A 237 -0.61 8.22 22.99
C GLN A 237 -0.37 8.19 21.48
N ALA A 238 -1.40 7.86 20.70
CA ALA A 238 -1.34 7.85 19.24
C ALA A 238 -0.98 9.24 18.69
N VAL A 239 -1.69 10.30 19.09
CA VAL A 239 -1.39 11.67 18.64
C VAL A 239 0.02 12.13 19.05
N LYS A 240 0.48 11.72 20.25
CA LYS A 240 1.85 12.01 20.70
C LYS A 240 2.90 11.29 19.86
N LEU A 241 2.64 10.05 19.46
CA LEU A 241 3.51 9.29 18.57
C LEU A 241 3.59 9.96 17.20
N VAL A 242 2.45 10.28 16.58
CA VAL A 242 2.42 10.95 15.27
C VAL A 242 3.20 12.27 15.33
N ARG A 243 3.01 13.07 16.39
CA ARG A 243 3.78 14.30 16.61
C ARG A 243 5.28 14.04 16.65
N SER A 244 5.72 13.05 17.44
CA SER A 244 7.14 12.70 17.57
C SER A 244 7.76 12.25 16.23
N GLU A 245 7.03 11.45 15.46
CA GLU A 245 7.47 11.00 14.13
C GLU A 245 7.58 12.18 13.16
N VAL A 246 6.58 13.05 13.11
CA VAL A 246 6.60 14.24 12.23
C VAL A 246 7.72 15.21 12.65
N GLU A 247 7.87 15.53 13.93
CA GLU A 247 8.88 16.45 14.45
C GLU A 247 10.32 15.92 14.34
N SER A 248 10.51 14.60 14.29
CA SER A 248 11.80 13.97 14.02
C SER A 248 12.06 13.75 12.53
N GLY A 249 11.12 14.14 11.65
CA GLY A 249 11.18 13.87 10.21
C GLY A 249 11.21 12.38 9.88
N PHE A 250 10.55 11.55 10.70
CA PHE A 250 10.53 10.08 10.61
C PHE A 250 11.92 9.44 10.69
N GLY A 251 12.86 10.10 11.40
CA GLY A 251 14.25 9.66 11.52
C GLY A 251 15.05 9.79 10.21
N GLU A 252 14.57 10.58 9.26
CA GLU A 252 15.22 10.80 7.96
C GLU A 252 15.93 12.16 7.84
N LEU A 253 15.87 12.98 8.89
CA LEU A 253 16.49 14.30 9.00
C LEU A 253 17.82 14.29 9.77
#